data_AF-A0A6N9TUW7-F1
#
_entry.id   AF-A0A6N9TUW7-F1
#
_cell.length_a   1.000
_cell.length_b   1.000
_cell.length_c   1.000
_cell.angle_alpha   90.00
_cell.angle_beta   90.00
_cell.angle_gamma   90.00
#
_symmetry.space_group_name_H-M   'P 1'
#
loop_
_entity.id
_entity.type
_entity.pdbx_description
1 polymer ?
#
loop_
_entity_poly.entity_id
_entity_poly.type
_entity_poly.pdbx_seq_one_letter_code
_entity_poly.pdbx_strand_id
1 'polypeptide(L)'
;MRLRRPGTPFHPEKERFAEGRFTVGVIEQAIEEGPSEAQGPDTLMIRADVPKHGSIRRRVICPLSMPGSGRGLVGQAVGLRHVTNDPDDVDDVLVIRWPSEVARALQPFRPEGPGAGRARTWRFLAQCAAVVTVGGILLTVVMLIGLVCTAGELFADLPAWFRPWEVLAASAGAAVLGPLAFAFCGARVTTALSRSGA
;
A
#
# COMPACT_ATOMS: atom_id res chain seq x y z
N MET A 1 -18.19 30.14 -15.59
CA MET A 1 -17.88 29.57 -14.25
C MET A 1 -18.35 28.13 -14.20
N ARG A 2 -17.44 27.14 -14.21
CA ARG A 2 -17.80 25.73 -14.03
C ARG A 2 -17.65 25.35 -12.56
N LEU A 3 -18.77 24.99 -11.93
CA LEU A 3 -18.82 24.53 -10.54
C LEU A 3 -18.02 23.23 -10.39
N ARG A 4 -17.00 23.30 -9.54
CA ARG A 4 -16.04 22.26 -9.20
C ARG A 4 -16.73 21.21 -8.32
N ARG A 5 -16.62 19.92 -8.66
CA ARG A 5 -17.04 18.84 -7.73
C ARG A 5 -16.00 18.72 -6.60
N PRO A 6 -16.42 18.77 -5.33
CA PRO A 6 -15.53 18.54 -4.20
C PRO A 6 -15.20 17.05 -4.10
N GLY A 7 -13.92 16.69 -4.02
CA GLY A 7 -13.49 15.32 -3.71
C GLY A 7 -12.37 14.73 -4.58
N THR A 8 -11.94 15.39 -5.66
CA THR A 8 -10.76 14.94 -6.39
C THR A 8 -9.51 15.48 -5.69
N PRO A 9 -8.61 14.63 -5.14
CA PRO A 9 -7.34 15.13 -4.62
C PRO A 9 -6.61 15.90 -5.71
N PHE A 10 -6.28 17.15 -5.40
CA PHE A 10 -5.55 18.04 -6.29
C PHE A 10 -4.13 17.49 -6.40
N HIS A 11 -3.81 16.85 -7.52
CA HIS A 11 -2.44 16.48 -7.86
C HIS A 11 -1.92 17.55 -8.82
N PRO A 12 -1.12 18.53 -8.36
CA PRO A 12 -0.56 19.58 -9.23
C PRO A 12 0.24 18.99 -10.40
N GLU A 13 0.83 17.80 -10.20
CA GLU A 13 1.51 17.04 -11.25
C GLU A 13 0.59 16.69 -12.43
N LYS A 14 -0.69 16.40 -12.21
CA LYS A 14 -1.62 16.02 -13.29
C LYS A 14 -1.91 17.17 -14.26
N GLU A 15 -1.80 18.41 -13.79
CA GLU A 15 -2.03 19.60 -14.61
C GLU A 15 -0.87 19.85 -15.57
N ARG A 16 0.38 19.61 -15.12
CA ARG A 16 1.59 19.64 -15.97
C ARG A 16 1.49 18.67 -17.15
N PHE A 17 0.93 17.48 -16.93
CA PHE A 17 0.76 16.47 -17.97
C PHE A 17 -0.61 16.55 -18.68
N ALA A 18 -1.40 17.61 -18.51
CA ALA A 18 -2.68 17.71 -19.21
C ALA A 18 -2.52 17.70 -20.73
N GLU A 19 -1.48 18.37 -21.22
CA GLU A 19 -1.12 18.52 -22.64
C GLU A 19 -0.01 17.56 -23.11
N GLY A 20 0.48 16.69 -22.22
CA GLY A 20 1.57 15.77 -22.53
C GLY A 20 1.19 14.73 -23.61
N ARG A 21 2.19 14.25 -24.34
CA ARG A 21 2.05 13.21 -25.36
C ARG A 21 1.81 11.86 -24.70
N PHE A 22 0.81 11.13 -25.18
CA PHE A 22 0.55 9.77 -24.77
C PHE A 22 1.39 8.78 -25.57
N THR A 23 2.06 7.87 -24.86
CA THR A 23 2.87 6.80 -25.45
C THR A 23 2.65 5.51 -24.65
N VAL A 24 2.80 4.36 -25.31
CA VAL A 24 2.82 3.05 -24.63
C VAL A 24 4.26 2.62 -24.47
N GLY A 25 4.68 2.43 -23.22
CA GLY A 25 5.98 1.89 -22.87
C GLY A 25 5.89 0.48 -22.31
N VAL A 26 7.05 -0.12 -22.08
CA VAL A 26 7.22 -1.42 -21.43
C VAL A 26 8.07 -1.21 -20.19
N ILE A 27 7.71 -1.86 -19.09
CA ILE A 27 8.54 -1.87 -17.88
C ILE A 27 9.79 -2.69 -18.17
N GLU A 28 10.94 -2.04 -18.29
CA GLU A 28 12.24 -2.66 -18.60
C GLU A 28 12.88 -3.24 -17.34
N GLN A 29 12.72 -2.55 -16.21
CA GLN A 29 13.37 -2.94 -14.96
C GLN A 29 12.53 -2.55 -13.75
N ALA A 30 12.63 -3.35 -12.69
CA ALA A 30 12.21 -2.99 -11.34
C ALA A 30 13.45 -2.98 -10.44
N ILE A 31 13.72 -1.85 -9.81
CA ILE A 31 14.84 -1.60 -8.91
C ILE A 31 14.27 -1.54 -7.51
N GLU A 32 14.64 -2.51 -6.70
CA GLU A 32 14.38 -2.47 -5.26
C GLU A 32 15.42 -1.52 -4.64
N GLU A 33 14.97 -0.50 -3.92
CA GLU A 33 15.91 0.32 -3.13
C GLU A 33 16.58 -0.59 -2.09
N GLY A 34 17.90 -0.47 -1.95
CA GLY A 34 18.72 -1.34 -1.10
C GLY A 34 18.31 -1.30 0.38
N PRO A 35 19.04 -2.01 1.26
CA PRO A 35 18.66 -2.17 2.66
C PRO A 35 18.79 -0.84 3.43
N SER A 36 17.77 0.00 3.28
CA SER A 36 17.50 1.17 4.10
C SER A 36 16.57 0.76 5.25
N GLU A 37 16.61 1.50 6.34
CA GLU A 37 15.77 1.26 7.54
C GLU A 37 14.26 1.25 7.23
N ALA A 38 13.86 1.79 6.06
CA ALA A 38 12.54 1.63 5.49
C ALA A 38 12.66 1.05 4.06
N GLN A 39 12.25 -0.22 3.88
CA GLN A 39 12.14 -0.82 2.55
C GLN A 39 11.00 -0.12 1.79
N GLY A 40 11.37 0.81 0.91
CA GLY A 40 10.44 1.59 0.10
C GLY A 40 9.83 0.77 -1.06
N PRO A 41 8.77 1.28 -1.70
CA PRO A 41 8.22 0.68 -2.92
C PRO A 41 9.27 0.63 -4.04
N ASP A 42 9.25 -0.43 -4.86
CA ASP A 42 10.17 -0.61 -5.98
C ASP A 42 10.13 0.59 -6.94
N THR A 43 11.28 0.98 -7.49
CA THR A 43 11.36 1.94 -8.60
C THR A 43 11.26 1.20 -9.93
N LEU A 44 10.29 1.56 -10.77
CA LEU A 44 10.10 1.00 -12.10
C LEU A 44 10.75 1.89 -13.16
N MET A 45 11.53 1.28 -14.05
CA MET A 45 12.06 1.92 -15.26
C MET A 45 11.21 1.49 -16.46
N ILE A 46 10.62 2.45 -17.13
CA ILE A 46 9.74 2.25 -18.28
C ILE A 46 10.45 2.76 -19.53
N ARG A 47 10.62 1.88 -20.52
CA ARG A 47 11.12 2.23 -21.84
C ARG A 47 9.96 2.45 -22.80
N ALA A 48 9.96 3.53 -23.55
CA ALA A 48 8.94 3.80 -24.55
C ALA A 48 9.58 4.26 -25.86
N ASP A 49 9.14 3.69 -26.98
CA ASP A 49 9.58 4.12 -28.30
C ASP A 49 8.70 5.27 -28.79
N VAL A 50 9.32 6.44 -28.97
CA VAL A 50 8.65 7.65 -29.43
C VAL A 50 8.92 7.84 -30.91
N PRO A 51 7.87 7.96 -31.75
CA PRO A 51 8.04 8.20 -33.17
C PRO A 51 8.95 9.41 -33.43
N LYS A 52 9.96 9.23 -34.28
CA LYS A 52 10.97 10.25 -34.67
C LYS A 52 11.97 10.68 -33.59
N HIS A 53 11.85 10.19 -32.36
CA HIS A 53 12.70 10.62 -31.23
C HIS A 53 13.46 9.46 -30.57
N GLY A 54 13.24 8.22 -31.03
CA GLY A 54 13.91 7.03 -30.49
C GLY A 54 13.26 6.55 -29.20
N SER A 55 14.01 5.79 -28.41
CA SER A 55 13.54 5.25 -27.14
C SER A 55 13.83 6.21 -25.99
N ILE A 56 12.81 6.55 -25.20
CA ILE A 56 12.96 7.28 -23.93
C ILE A 56 12.85 6.31 -22.74
N ARG A 57 13.47 6.67 -21.62
CA ARG A 57 13.34 5.98 -20.34
C ARG A 57 12.70 6.89 -19.32
N ARG A 58 11.75 6.35 -18.55
CA ARG A 58 10.99 7.07 -17.54
C ARG A 58 10.92 6.29 -16.24
N ARG A 59 11.09 6.98 -15.12
CA ARG A 59 11.13 6.44 -13.77
C ARG A 59 9.79 6.65 -13.08
N VAL A 60 9.25 5.60 -12.47
CA VAL A 60 7.99 5.67 -11.73
C VAL A 60 8.09 4.82 -10.48
N ILE A 61 7.56 5.30 -9.36
CA ILE A 61 7.45 4.50 -8.14
C ILE A 61 6.37 3.44 -8.34
N CYS A 62 6.68 2.18 -8.02
CA CYS A 62 5.72 1.08 -8.06
C CYS A 62 4.55 1.41 -7.13
N PRO A 63 3.31 1.39 -7.61
CA PRO A 63 2.17 1.75 -6.79
C PRO A 63 1.74 0.60 -5.85
N LEU A 64 2.37 -0.58 -5.97
CA LEU A 64 2.15 -1.71 -5.07
C LEU A 64 3.07 -1.56 -3.85
N SER A 65 2.49 -1.64 -2.66
CA SER A 65 3.21 -1.39 -1.39
C SER A 65 4.09 -2.54 -0.92
N MET A 66 4.10 -3.68 -1.62
CA MET A 66 4.91 -4.84 -1.26
C MET A 66 6.30 -4.73 -1.90
N PRO A 67 7.40 -4.85 -1.14
CA PRO A 67 8.73 -4.91 -1.71
C PRO A 67 8.88 -6.06 -2.72
N GLY A 68 9.60 -5.81 -3.81
CA GLY A 68 9.81 -6.78 -4.88
C GLY A 68 8.60 -7.02 -5.80
N SER A 69 7.46 -6.38 -5.54
CA SER A 69 6.25 -6.51 -6.36
C SER A 69 6.42 -5.98 -7.79
N GLY A 70 7.35 -5.05 -8.00
CA GLY A 70 7.69 -4.52 -9.31
C GLY A 70 8.30 -5.55 -10.24
N ARG A 71 8.97 -6.59 -9.70
CA ARG A 71 9.62 -7.65 -10.51
C ARG A 71 8.63 -8.40 -11.39
N GLY A 72 7.42 -8.64 -10.89
CA GLY A 72 6.35 -9.31 -11.65
C GLY A 72 5.77 -8.44 -12.77
N LEU A 73 6.04 -7.13 -12.76
CA LEU A 73 5.55 -6.18 -13.75
C LEU A 73 6.51 -5.98 -14.91
N VAL A 74 7.75 -6.47 -14.82
CA VAL A 74 8.74 -6.36 -15.90
C VAL A 74 8.21 -7.03 -17.17
N GLY A 75 8.34 -6.36 -18.32
CA GLY A 75 7.80 -6.78 -19.61
C GLY A 75 6.33 -6.40 -19.85
N GLN A 76 5.61 -5.89 -18.85
CA GLN A 76 4.23 -5.45 -19.03
C GLN A 76 4.15 -4.07 -19.70
N ALA A 77 3.11 -3.87 -20.51
CA ALA A 77 2.83 -2.61 -21.18
C ALA A 77 2.16 -1.60 -20.24
N VAL A 78 2.60 -0.35 -20.30
CA VAL A 78 2.11 0.76 -19.49
C VAL A 78 1.81 1.95 -20.39
N GLY A 79 0.62 2.53 -20.22
CA GLY A 79 0.26 3.78 -20.89
C GLY A 79 0.75 4.96 -20.08
N LEU A 80 1.62 5.77 -20.67
CA LEU A 80 2.25 6.90 -20.01
C LEU A 80 2.02 8.19 -20.79
N ARG A 81 2.16 9.31 -20.09
CA ARG A 81 2.10 10.64 -20.64
C ARG A 81 3.34 11.42 -20.23
N HIS A 82 4.00 12.07 -21.18
CA HIS A 82 5.23 12.82 -20.97
C HIS A 82 5.15 14.15 -21.73
N VAL A 83 5.83 15.18 -21.27
CA VAL A 83 5.84 16.53 -21.85
C VAL A 83 7.03 16.69 -22.81
N THR A 84 8.21 16.22 -22.40
CA THR A 84 9.46 16.33 -23.13
C THR A 84 9.83 14.99 -23.78
N ASN A 85 10.57 15.05 -24.89
CA ASN A 85 11.20 13.88 -25.51
C ASN A 85 12.67 13.76 -25.09
N ASP A 86 13.07 14.45 -24.01
CA ASP A 86 14.43 14.41 -23.50
C ASP A 86 14.71 13.02 -22.91
N PRO A 87 15.72 12.28 -23.41
CA PRO A 87 16.06 10.96 -22.87
C PRO A 87 16.64 11.03 -21.45
N ASP A 88 17.22 12.17 -21.04
CA ASP A 88 17.85 12.35 -19.73
C ASP A 88 16.85 12.77 -18.64
N ASP A 89 15.71 13.34 -19.03
CA ASP A 89 14.59 13.69 -18.14
C ASP A 89 13.75 12.47 -17.77
N VAL A 90 14.27 11.65 -16.85
CA VAL A 90 13.63 10.39 -16.45
C VAL A 90 12.34 10.56 -15.65
N ASP A 91 12.12 11.71 -14.99
CA ASP A 91 10.96 11.91 -14.11
C ASP A 91 9.77 12.60 -14.82
N ASP A 92 9.94 12.98 -16.09
CA ASP A 92 8.88 13.55 -16.93
C ASP A 92 7.89 12.48 -17.40
N VAL A 93 7.11 11.95 -16.46
CA VAL A 93 6.14 10.90 -16.71
C VAL A 93 4.95 10.94 -15.77
N LEU A 94 3.76 10.74 -16.34
CA LEU A 94 2.54 10.40 -15.63
C LEU A 94 1.98 9.10 -16.20
N VAL A 95 1.85 8.08 -15.34
CA VAL A 95 1.21 6.83 -15.75
C VAL A 95 -0.30 7.01 -15.79
N ILE A 96 -0.88 6.86 -16.99
CA ILE A 96 -2.31 6.98 -17.23
C ILE A 96 -3.01 5.62 -17.20
N ARG A 97 -2.30 4.56 -17.63
CA ARG A 97 -2.83 3.19 -17.66
C ARG A 97 -1.79 2.21 -17.13
N TRP A 98 -2.07 1.67 -15.95
CA TRP A 98 -1.32 0.56 -15.36
C TRP A 98 -1.71 -0.80 -15.97
N PRO A 99 -0.84 -1.83 -15.86
CA PRO A 99 -1.16 -3.21 -16.19
C PRO A 99 -2.37 -3.71 -15.38
N SER A 100 -3.07 -4.73 -15.88
CA SER A 100 -4.34 -5.18 -15.28
C SER A 100 -4.20 -5.66 -13.83
N GLU A 101 -3.04 -6.19 -13.45
CA GLU A 101 -2.73 -6.64 -12.09
C GLU A 101 -2.67 -5.45 -11.12
N VAL A 102 -1.91 -4.43 -11.49
CA VAL A 102 -1.81 -3.18 -10.74
C VAL A 102 -3.15 -2.44 -10.72
N ALA A 103 -3.83 -2.35 -11.86
CA ALA A 103 -5.14 -1.72 -11.94
C ALA A 103 -6.16 -2.40 -11.02
N ARG A 104 -6.13 -3.74 -10.89
CA ARG A 104 -6.96 -4.48 -9.93
C ARG A 104 -6.55 -4.23 -8.49
N ALA A 105 -5.26 -4.17 -8.20
CA ALA A 105 -4.76 -3.89 -6.85
C ALA A 105 -5.08 -2.46 -6.38
N LEU A 106 -5.04 -1.49 -7.30
CA LEU A 106 -5.32 -0.07 -7.02
C LEU A 106 -6.80 0.29 -7.07
N GLN A 107 -7.66 -0.57 -7.63
CA GLN A 107 -9.09 -0.32 -7.64
C GLN A 107 -9.60 -0.19 -6.20
N PRO A 108 -10.37 0.87 -5.89
CA PRO A 108 -11.07 0.96 -4.62
C PRO A 108 -11.88 -0.32 -4.41
N PHE A 109 -11.71 -0.98 -3.26
CA PHE A 109 -12.36 -2.26 -2.97
C PHE A 109 -13.89 -2.12 -3.03
N ARG A 110 -14.47 -2.36 -4.21
CA ARG A 110 -15.91 -2.42 -4.48
C ARG A 110 -16.23 -3.84 -4.94
N PRO A 111 -16.37 -4.79 -4.02
CA PRO A 111 -16.83 -6.10 -4.39
C PRO A 111 -18.27 -5.95 -4.90
N GLU A 112 -18.50 -6.41 -6.13
CA GLU A 112 -19.82 -6.52 -6.77
C GLU A 112 -20.20 -8.01 -6.80
N GLY A 113 -21.49 -8.31 -6.63
CA GLY A 113 -22.03 -9.68 -6.64
C GLY A 113 -22.46 -10.25 -5.27
N PRO A 114 -23.04 -11.47 -5.26
CA PRO A 114 -23.73 -12.04 -4.10
C PRO A 114 -22.83 -12.33 -2.88
N GLY A 115 -21.51 -12.44 -3.05
CA GLY A 115 -20.55 -12.58 -1.93
C GLY A 115 -19.95 -11.27 -1.42
N ALA A 116 -20.32 -10.12 -2.00
CA ALA A 116 -19.76 -8.82 -1.65
C ALA A 116 -19.96 -8.44 -0.17
N GLY A 117 -21.13 -8.77 0.39
CA GLY A 117 -21.41 -8.51 1.80
C GLY A 117 -20.45 -9.28 2.73
N ARG A 118 -20.26 -10.57 2.49
CA ARG A 118 -19.34 -11.42 3.28
C ARG A 118 -17.90 -10.94 3.14
N ALA A 119 -17.46 -10.57 1.94
CA ALA A 119 -16.12 -10.04 1.71
C ALA A 119 -15.88 -8.72 2.48
N ARG A 120 -16.90 -7.84 2.58
CA ARG A 120 -16.82 -6.61 3.39
C ARG A 120 -16.71 -6.92 4.89
N THR A 121 -17.50 -7.86 5.41
CA THR A 121 -17.43 -8.27 6.82
C THR A 121 -16.07 -8.83 7.20
N TRP A 122 -15.51 -9.73 6.40
CA TRP A 122 -14.17 -10.27 6.66
C TRP A 122 -13.07 -9.20 6.56
N ARG A 123 -13.22 -8.23 5.66
CA ARG A 123 -12.29 -7.10 5.56
C ARG A 123 -12.37 -6.18 6.79
N PHE A 124 -13.57 -5.90 7.28
CA PHE A 124 -13.75 -5.13 8.50
C PHE A 124 -13.11 -5.83 9.71
N LEU A 125 -13.33 -7.14 9.84
CA LEU A 125 -12.68 -7.96 10.88
C LEU A 125 -11.16 -7.94 10.76
N ALA A 126 -10.60 -8.03 9.54
CA ALA A 126 -9.17 -7.89 9.31
C ALA A 126 -8.65 -6.51 9.78
N GLN A 127 -9.36 -5.43 9.45
CA GLN A 127 -8.98 -4.08 9.88
C GLN A 127 -9.01 -3.94 11.41
N CYS A 128 -10.04 -4.48 12.08
CA CYS A 128 -10.08 -4.51 13.55
C CYS A 128 -8.89 -5.30 14.12
N ALA A 129 -8.56 -6.46 13.55
CA ALA A 129 -7.41 -7.25 13.98
C ALA A 129 -6.09 -6.49 13.81
N ALA A 130 -5.93 -5.73 12.73
CA ALA A 130 -4.76 -4.88 12.51
C ALA A 130 -4.66 -3.77 13.57
N VAL A 131 -5.77 -3.08 13.88
CA VAL A 131 -5.81 -2.05 14.93
C VAL A 131 -5.46 -2.64 16.30
N VAL A 132 -6.02 -3.81 16.63
CA VAL A 132 -5.70 -4.52 17.88
C VAL A 132 -4.23 -4.94 17.93
N THR A 133 -3.65 -5.36 16.81
CA THR A 133 -2.22 -5.69 16.72
C THR A 133 -1.36 -4.48 17.04
N VAL A 134 -1.60 -3.36 16.37
CA VAL A 134 -0.82 -2.12 16.55
C VAL A 134 -0.98 -1.61 17.97
N GLY A 135 -2.20 -1.60 18.50
CA GLY A 135 -2.47 -1.23 19.89
C GLY A 135 -1.75 -2.15 20.88
N GLY A 136 -1.76 -3.46 20.63
CA GLY A 136 -1.05 -4.46 21.44
C GLY A 136 0.46 -4.26 21.42
N ILE A 137 1.06 -3.99 20.26
CA ILE A 137 2.50 -3.72 20.14
C ILE A 137 2.87 -2.45 20.92
N LEU A 138 2.17 -1.33 20.66
CA LEU A 138 2.45 -0.06 21.33
C LEU A 138 2.29 -0.19 22.85
N LEU A 139 1.21 -0.83 23.30
CA LEU A 139 0.95 -1.04 24.71
C LEU A 139 2.02 -1.95 25.34
N THR A 140 2.44 -3.01 24.66
CA THR A 140 3.52 -3.90 25.15
C THR A 140 4.82 -3.12 25.34
N VAL A 141 5.19 -2.26 24.38
CA VAL A 141 6.38 -1.42 24.48
C VAL A 141 6.30 -0.47 25.68
N VAL A 142 5.17 0.23 25.85
CA VAL A 142 4.95 1.14 26.99
C VAL A 142 5.03 0.39 28.33
N MET A 143 4.38 -0.78 28.41
CA MET A 143 4.37 -1.60 29.62
C MET A 143 5.78 -2.14 29.96
N LEU A 144 6.55 -2.56 28.96
CA LEU A 144 7.94 -2.98 29.16
C LEU A 144 8.83 -1.83 29.62
N ILE A 145 8.71 -0.64 29.04
CA ILE A 145 9.48 0.54 29.46
C ILE A 145 9.13 0.90 30.92
N GLY A 146 7.84 0.96 31.27
CA GLY A 146 7.43 1.23 32.64
C GLY A 146 7.94 0.18 33.62
N LEU A 147 7.87 -1.11 33.29
CA LEU A 147 8.29 -2.16 34.19
C LEU A 147 9.82 -2.27 34.34
N VAL A 148 10.56 -2.16 33.23
CA VAL A 148 12.01 -2.39 33.20
C VAL A 148 12.79 -1.11 33.52
N CYS A 149 12.42 0.03 32.96
CA CYS A 149 13.19 1.27 33.10
C CYS A 149 12.83 2.07 34.35
N THR A 150 11.61 1.91 34.88
CA THR A 150 11.17 2.63 36.09
C THR A 150 10.95 1.72 37.30
N ALA A 151 11.34 0.43 37.20
CA ALA A 151 11.08 -0.59 38.22
C ALA A 151 9.60 -0.66 38.68
N GLY A 152 8.67 -0.24 37.81
CA GLY A 152 7.23 -0.17 38.12
C GLY A 152 6.78 1.10 38.84
N GLU A 153 7.65 2.06 39.15
CA GLU A 153 7.26 3.33 39.78
C GLU A 153 6.26 4.12 38.93
N LEU A 154 6.33 4.01 37.61
CA LEU A 154 5.38 4.63 36.67
C LEU A 154 3.94 4.12 36.82
N PHE A 155 3.75 2.99 37.50
CA PHE A 155 2.45 2.38 37.75
C PHE A 155 2.01 2.48 39.23
N ALA A 156 2.81 3.13 40.09
CA ALA A 156 2.54 3.21 41.52
C ALA A 156 1.28 4.02 41.86
N ASP A 157 0.96 5.03 41.05
CA ASP A 157 -0.23 5.90 41.22
C ASP A 157 -1.48 5.35 40.52
N LEU A 158 -1.43 4.15 39.94
CA LEU A 158 -2.57 3.58 39.25
C LEU A 158 -3.59 2.96 40.22
N PRO A 159 -4.88 2.87 39.80
CA PRO A 159 -5.93 2.30 40.64
C PRO A 159 -5.61 0.87 41.07
N ALA A 160 -6.05 0.47 42.27
CA ALA A 160 -5.77 -0.85 42.84
C ALA A 160 -6.29 -2.05 42.01
N TRP A 161 -7.20 -1.82 41.05
CA TRP A 161 -7.68 -2.84 40.12
C TRP A 161 -6.74 -3.03 38.91
N PHE A 162 -5.82 -2.11 38.67
CA PHE A 162 -4.88 -2.17 37.56
C PHE A 162 -3.76 -3.16 37.89
N ARG A 163 -3.65 -4.22 37.08
CA ARG A 163 -2.64 -5.26 37.22
C ARG A 163 -1.68 -5.18 36.03
N PRO A 164 -0.51 -4.53 36.17
CA PRO A 164 0.40 -4.29 35.05
C PRO A 164 0.82 -5.56 34.30
N TRP A 165 1.00 -6.67 35.04
CA TRP A 165 1.36 -7.96 34.46
C TRP A 165 0.26 -8.56 33.56
N GLU A 166 -1.01 -8.43 33.97
CA GLU A 166 -2.15 -8.92 33.19
C GLU A 166 -2.32 -8.11 31.90
N VAL A 167 -2.11 -6.78 31.98
CA VAL A 167 -2.16 -5.88 30.81
C VAL A 167 -1.02 -6.18 29.84
N LEU A 168 0.18 -6.44 30.35
CA LEU A 168 1.33 -6.84 29.52
C LEU A 168 1.11 -8.19 28.83
N ALA A 169 0.57 -9.18 29.54
CA ALA A 169 0.26 -10.49 28.95
C ALA A 169 -0.84 -10.37 27.87
N ALA A 170 -1.87 -9.57 28.12
CA ALA A 170 -2.93 -9.31 27.16
C ALA A 170 -2.43 -8.56 25.92
N SER A 171 -1.54 -7.56 26.09
CA SER A 171 -0.98 -6.77 25.00
C SER A 171 -0.02 -7.60 24.13
N ALA A 172 0.83 -8.43 24.76
CA ALA A 172 1.70 -9.35 24.05
C ALA A 172 0.90 -10.42 23.29
N GLY A 173 -0.16 -10.94 23.91
CA GLY A 173 -1.12 -11.84 23.26
C GLY A 173 -1.77 -11.19 22.03
N ALA A 174 -2.21 -9.94 22.15
CA ALA A 174 -2.78 -9.18 21.04
C ALA A 174 -1.77 -8.94 19.89
N ALA A 175 -0.51 -8.66 20.22
CA ALA A 175 0.56 -8.48 19.23
C ALA A 175 0.86 -9.75 18.42
N VAL A 176 0.71 -10.94 19.03
CA VAL A 176 0.96 -12.23 18.37
C VAL A 176 -0.28 -12.77 17.66
N LEU A 177 -1.45 -12.71 18.29
CA LEU A 177 -2.70 -13.25 17.73
C LEU A 177 -3.29 -12.33 16.65
N GLY A 178 -3.04 -11.04 16.72
CA GLY A 178 -3.55 -10.06 15.77
C GLY A 178 -3.10 -10.29 14.31
N PRO A 179 -1.80 -10.52 14.02
CA PRO A 179 -1.32 -10.88 12.68
C PRO A 179 -1.93 -12.19 12.16
N LEU A 180 -2.11 -13.19 13.02
CA LEU A 180 -2.73 -14.47 12.67
C LEU A 180 -4.21 -14.29 12.30
N ALA A 181 -4.95 -13.52 13.09
CA ALA A 181 -6.34 -13.18 12.81
C ALA A 181 -6.47 -12.35 11.52
N PHE A 182 -5.53 -11.42 11.28
CA PHE A 182 -5.47 -10.64 10.04
C PHE A 182 -5.27 -11.54 8.81
N ALA A 183 -4.27 -12.44 8.86
CA ALA A 183 -3.98 -13.38 7.78
C ALA A 183 -5.16 -14.31 7.50
N PHE A 184 -5.79 -14.84 8.55
CA PHE A 184 -6.98 -15.69 8.42
C PHE A 184 -8.16 -14.94 7.80
N CYS A 185 -8.44 -13.71 8.24
CA CYS A 185 -9.50 -12.89 7.66
C CYS A 185 -9.20 -12.57 6.18
N GLY A 186 -7.95 -12.28 5.84
CA GLY A 186 -7.50 -12.10 4.45
C GLY A 186 -7.79 -13.31 3.58
N ALA A 187 -7.46 -14.52 4.04
CA ALA A 187 -7.77 -15.77 3.34
C ALA A 187 -9.28 -16.01 3.18
N ARG A 188 -10.11 -15.55 4.13
CA ARG A 188 -11.57 -15.64 4.04
C ARG A 188 -12.15 -14.63 3.04
N VAL A 189 -11.56 -13.43 2.91
CA VAL A 189 -11.93 -12.46 1.86
C VAL A 189 -11.69 -13.05 0.47
N THR A 190 -10.50 -13.63 0.22
CA THR A 190 -10.18 -14.20 -1.10
C THR A 190 -11.12 -15.35 -1.46
N THR A 191 -11.44 -16.21 -0.48
CA THR A 191 -12.37 -17.34 -0.66
C THR A 191 -13.81 -16.87 -0.92
N ALA A 192 -14.26 -15.78 -0.29
CA ALA A 192 -15.60 -15.24 -0.51
C ALA A 192 -15.76 -14.66 -1.92
N LEU A 193 -14.69 -14.05 -2.45
CA LEU A 193 -14.69 -13.47 -3.80
C LEU A 193 -14.59 -14.56 -4.88
N SER A 194 -13.80 -15.62 -4.68
CA SER A 194 -13.67 -16.70 -5.67
C SER A 194 -14.96 -17.53 -5.85
N ARG A 195 -15.73 -17.74 -4.78
CA ARG A 195 -17.03 -18.44 -4.84
C ARG A 195 -18.17 -17.63 -5.47
N SER A 196 -17.96 -16.35 -5.74
CA SER A 196 -18.97 -15.46 -6.32
C SER A 196 -18.80 -15.27 -7.83
N GLY A 197 -17.70 -15.78 -8.40
CA GLY A 197 -17.39 -15.72 -9.82
C GLY A 197 -17.58 -17.05 -10.56
N ALA A 198 -18.25 -18.03 -9.93
CA ALA A 198 -18.72 -19.28 -10.53
C ALA A 198 -20.24 -19.26 -10.59
#